data_AF-A0A0G4J1H2-F1
#
_entry.id   AF-A0A0G4J1H2-F1
#
_cell.length_a   1.000
_cell.length_b   1.000
_cell.length_c   1.000
_cell.angle_alpha   90.00
_cell.angle_beta   90.00
_cell.angle_gamma   90.00
#
_symmetry.space_group_name_H-M   'P 1'
#
loop_
_entity.id
_entity.type
_entity.pdbx_description
1 polymer ?
#
loop_
_entity_poly.entity_id
_entity_poly.type
_entity_poly.pdbx_seq_one_letter_code
_entity_poly.pdbx_strand_id
1 'polypeptide(L)'
;MTVSGDVVPVLVEPKELRLQQDSAGVWTGSVRVTNPYLHELSFAVKTNVPEWVSVSPRTGSVPSLSSLTLQAKCSQMVEDGAAKLLVEAKNDMLHKSGQTVVPVMTVPVAESAAPTAKPPGDLGPAKRWAIALASVAVLSSGLLSSPFLSVWIAFLIGAFAAIVNQP
;
A
#
# COMPACT_ATOMS: atom_id res chain seq x y z
N MET A 1 24.21 6.77 -31.42
CA MET A 1 23.56 6.04 -30.31
C MET A 1 22.39 6.87 -29.84
N THR A 2 21.21 6.63 -30.38
CA THR A 2 19.98 7.33 -29.99
C THR A 2 19.55 6.81 -28.63
N VAL A 3 19.63 7.68 -27.62
CA VAL A 3 18.96 7.47 -26.33
C VAL A 3 17.47 7.54 -26.63
N SER A 4 16.81 6.39 -26.85
CA SER A 4 15.35 6.33 -26.89
C SER A 4 14.86 6.58 -25.46
N GLY A 5 14.68 7.85 -25.13
CA GLY A 5 13.94 8.29 -23.96
C GLY A 5 12.46 7.99 -24.15
N ASP A 6 12.10 6.71 -24.23
CA ASP A 6 10.72 6.30 -24.20
C ASP A 6 10.19 6.48 -22.78
N VAL A 7 9.55 7.62 -22.59
CA VAL A 7 8.73 7.94 -21.42
C VAL A 7 7.77 6.77 -21.19
N VAL A 8 7.86 6.17 -20.02
CA VAL A 8 7.01 5.05 -19.61
C VAL A 8 5.55 5.44 -19.85
N PRO A 9 4.78 4.69 -20.67
CA PRO A 9 3.39 5.01 -20.93
C PRO A 9 2.48 4.69 -19.74
N VAL A 10 3.05 4.29 -18.60
CA VAL A 10 2.31 3.97 -17.38
C VAL A 10 3.02 4.57 -16.18
N LEU A 11 2.23 4.97 -15.19
CA LEU A 11 2.72 5.35 -13.87
C LEU A 11 2.63 4.11 -12.98
N VAL A 12 3.75 3.67 -12.43
CA VAL A 12 3.82 2.48 -11.57
C VAL A 12 4.13 2.91 -10.14
N GLU A 13 3.26 2.53 -9.20
CA GLU A 13 3.39 2.87 -7.78
C GLU A 13 3.10 1.64 -6.90
N PRO A 14 3.87 1.39 -5.84
CA PRO A 14 5.06 2.13 -5.42
C PRO A 14 6.26 1.84 -6.35
N LYS A 15 7.25 2.75 -6.36
CA LYS A 15 8.52 2.55 -7.08
C LYS A 15 9.36 1.41 -6.50
N GLU A 16 9.04 0.99 -5.28
CA GLU A 16 9.67 -0.11 -4.54
C GLU A 16 8.57 -0.93 -3.89
N LEU A 17 8.53 -2.24 -4.18
CA LEU A 17 7.50 -3.13 -3.67
C LEU A 17 7.96 -3.78 -2.37
N ARG A 18 7.32 -3.37 -1.28
CA ARG A 18 7.50 -3.96 0.05
C ARG A 18 6.45 -5.03 0.28
N LEU A 19 6.88 -6.28 0.39
CA LEU A 19 6.02 -7.40 0.72
C LEU A 19 5.92 -7.55 2.24
N GLN A 20 4.70 -7.71 2.75
CA GLN A 20 4.42 -7.98 4.16
C GLN A 20 3.98 -9.42 4.33
N GLN A 21 4.35 -10.03 5.45
CA GLN A 21 3.93 -11.40 5.75
C GLN A 21 2.49 -11.39 6.25
N ASP A 22 1.65 -12.20 5.65
CA ASP A 22 0.32 -12.50 6.16
C ASP A 22 0.42 -13.57 7.28
N SER A 23 -0.66 -13.72 8.04
CA SER A 23 -0.91 -14.77 9.04
C SER A 23 -0.64 -16.19 8.56
N ALA A 24 -0.76 -16.45 7.24
CA ALA A 24 -0.43 -17.73 6.62
C ALA A 24 1.07 -17.92 6.32
N GLY A 25 1.93 -16.96 6.68
CA GLY A 25 3.37 -16.99 6.41
C GLY A 25 3.75 -16.59 4.98
N VAL A 26 2.78 -16.21 4.14
CA VAL A 26 2.98 -15.79 2.74
C VAL A 26 3.24 -14.30 2.67
N TRP A 27 4.26 -13.91 1.91
CA TRP A 27 4.60 -12.52 1.65
C TRP A 27 3.72 -11.96 0.54
N THR A 28 2.98 -10.89 0.79
CA THR A 28 2.08 -10.28 -0.19
C THR A 28 2.32 -8.77 -0.30
N GLY A 29 2.08 -8.23 -1.49
CA GLY A 29 2.14 -6.80 -1.75
C GLY A 29 1.42 -6.44 -3.03
N SER A 30 1.18 -5.14 -3.22
CA SER A 30 0.42 -4.63 -4.36
C SER A 30 1.18 -3.54 -5.11
N VAL A 31 1.13 -3.59 -6.45
CA VAL A 31 1.63 -2.55 -7.35
C VAL A 31 0.45 -2.02 -8.16
N ARG A 32 0.26 -0.71 -8.15
CA ARG A 32 -0.71 0.01 -8.97
C ARG A 32 -0.04 0.44 -10.27
N VAL A 33 -0.68 0.11 -11.39
CA VAL A 33 -0.31 0.57 -12.73
C VAL A 33 -1.42 1.52 -13.19
N THR A 34 -1.08 2.78 -13.41
CA THR A 34 -2.01 3.83 -13.80
C THR A 34 -1.77 4.23 -15.24
N ASN A 35 -2.84 4.31 -16.02
CA ASN A 35 -2.87 4.79 -17.39
C ASN A 35 -3.26 6.28 -17.41
N PRO A 36 -2.32 7.21 -17.67
CA PRO A 36 -2.62 8.63 -17.73
C PRO A 36 -3.20 9.09 -19.08
N TYR A 37 -3.37 8.18 -20.05
CA TYR A 37 -3.79 8.52 -21.41
C TYR A 37 -5.30 8.32 -21.62
N LEU A 38 -5.81 8.96 -22.67
CA LEU A 38 -7.20 8.83 -23.14
C LEU A 38 -7.43 7.57 -23.99
N HIS A 39 -6.41 6.73 -24.15
CA HIS A 39 -6.48 5.47 -24.91
C HIS A 39 -6.16 4.31 -23.98
N GLU A 40 -6.69 3.12 -24.30
CA GLU A 40 -6.37 1.90 -23.58
C GLU A 40 -4.89 1.52 -23.72
N LEU A 41 -4.32 0.97 -22.66
CA LEU A 41 -2.96 0.46 -22.64
C LEU A 41 -2.97 -1.05 -22.44
N SER A 42 -2.23 -1.76 -23.27
CA SER A 42 -1.91 -3.17 -23.06
C SER A 42 -0.68 -3.25 -22.15
N PHE A 43 -0.71 -4.05 -21.09
CA PHE A 43 0.45 -4.26 -20.22
C PHE A 43 0.83 -5.73 -20.15
N ALA A 44 2.12 -5.97 -19.97
CA ALA A 44 2.70 -7.27 -19.71
C ALA A 44 3.75 -7.12 -18.60
N VAL A 45 3.54 -7.84 -17.51
CA VAL A 45 4.50 -7.95 -16.42
C VAL A 45 5.44 -9.09 -16.77
N LYS A 46 6.67 -8.74 -17.15
CA LYS A 46 7.76 -9.70 -17.25
C LYS A 46 8.45 -9.77 -15.90
N THR A 47 8.36 -10.92 -15.28
CA THR A 47 9.09 -11.17 -14.03
C THR A 47 10.40 -11.83 -14.39
N ASN A 48 11.54 -11.16 -14.23
CA ASN A 48 12.84 -11.86 -14.13
C ASN A 48 13.04 -12.40 -12.70
N VAL A 49 11.93 -12.77 -12.07
CA VAL A 49 11.86 -13.13 -10.66
C VAL A 49 11.82 -14.65 -10.59
N PRO A 50 12.46 -15.26 -9.59
CA PRO A 50 12.44 -16.71 -9.43
C PRO A 50 11.01 -17.28 -9.35
N GLU A 51 10.86 -18.57 -9.65
CA GLU A 51 9.56 -19.27 -9.71
C GLU A 51 8.70 -19.14 -8.43
N TRP A 52 9.33 -18.83 -7.29
CA TRP A 52 8.67 -18.62 -6.01
C TRP A 52 7.97 -17.25 -5.86
N VAL A 53 8.08 -16.33 -6.83
CA VAL A 53 7.24 -15.12 -6.90
C VAL A 53 6.17 -15.26 -7.97
N SER A 54 4.93 -15.12 -7.53
CA SER A 54 3.76 -15.05 -8.40
C SER A 54 3.23 -13.63 -8.45
N VAL A 55 2.92 -13.15 -9.65
CA VAL A 55 2.22 -11.87 -9.85
C VAL A 55 0.94 -12.12 -10.62
N SER A 56 -0.14 -11.48 -10.18
CA SER A 56 -1.44 -11.56 -10.84
C SER A 56 -2.14 -10.21 -10.85
N PRO A 57 -2.72 -9.78 -11.98
CA PRO A 57 -2.60 -10.38 -13.31
C PRO A 57 -1.19 -10.19 -13.92
N ARG A 58 -0.72 -11.12 -14.77
CA ARG A 58 0.57 -10.96 -15.48
C ARG A 58 0.44 -10.13 -16.76
N THR A 59 -0.72 -10.17 -17.38
CA THR A 59 -1.02 -9.45 -18.62
C THR A 59 -2.44 -8.91 -18.53
N GLY A 60 -2.74 -7.92 -19.34
CA GLY A 60 -4.09 -7.40 -19.47
C GLY A 60 -4.09 -6.03 -20.11
N SER A 61 -5.19 -5.32 -19.93
CA SER A 61 -5.32 -3.94 -20.35
C SER A 61 -5.72 -3.03 -19.20
N VAL A 62 -5.26 -1.79 -19.28
CA VAL A 62 -5.63 -0.70 -18.38
C VAL A 62 -6.45 0.30 -19.20
N PRO A 63 -7.77 0.42 -18.95
CA PRO A 63 -8.61 1.41 -19.60
C PRO A 63 -8.06 2.84 -19.49
N SER A 64 -8.50 3.72 -20.38
CA SER A 64 -8.12 5.14 -20.37
C SER A 64 -8.38 5.79 -19.01
N LEU A 65 -7.43 6.60 -18.52
CA LEU A 65 -7.53 7.34 -17.26
C LEU A 65 -7.85 6.47 -16.03
N SER A 66 -7.48 5.18 -16.06
CA SER A 66 -7.79 4.24 -14.99
C SER A 66 -6.51 3.65 -14.37
N SER A 67 -6.68 2.88 -13.30
CA SER A 67 -5.59 2.16 -12.66
C SER A 67 -5.96 0.70 -12.43
N LEU A 68 -4.98 -0.17 -12.59
CA LEU A 68 -5.06 -1.59 -12.27
C LEU A 68 -4.13 -1.91 -11.10
N THR A 69 -4.56 -2.82 -10.22
CA THR A 69 -3.72 -3.32 -9.13
C THR A 69 -3.23 -4.72 -9.45
N LEU A 70 -1.90 -4.88 -9.46
CA LEU A 70 -1.18 -6.13 -9.53
C LEU A 70 -0.89 -6.60 -8.11
N GLN A 71 -1.19 -7.86 -7.81
CA GLN A 71 -0.80 -8.49 -6.56
C GLN A 71 0.43 -9.36 -6.79
N ALA A 72 1.47 -9.13 -5.99
CA ALA A 72 2.62 -10.00 -5.89
C ALA A 72 2.49 -10.87 -4.64
N LYS A 73 2.76 -12.16 -4.77
CA LYS A 73 2.85 -13.12 -3.68
C LYS A 73 4.15 -13.89 -3.76
N CYS A 74 4.76 -14.11 -2.61
CA CYS A 74 6.05 -14.76 -2.48
C CYS A 74 6.03 -15.72 -1.29
N SER A 75 6.58 -16.91 -1.48
CA SER A 75 6.67 -17.94 -0.43
C SER A 75 7.98 -17.90 0.38
N GLN A 76 8.95 -17.09 -0.05
CA GLN A 76 10.28 -17.02 0.56
C GLN A 76 10.63 -15.59 0.99
N MET A 77 11.59 -15.46 1.91
CA MET A 77 12.13 -14.15 2.26
C MET A 77 13.03 -13.66 1.12
N VAL A 78 12.93 -12.36 0.80
CA VAL A 78 13.66 -11.73 -0.30
C VAL A 78 14.49 -10.60 0.26
N GLU A 79 15.82 -10.76 0.18
CA GLU A 79 16.75 -9.69 0.50
C GLU A 79 16.65 -8.54 -0.51
N ASP A 80 17.01 -7.34 -0.07
CA ASP A 80 16.89 -6.13 -0.86
C ASP A 80 17.63 -6.25 -2.21
N GLY A 81 16.93 -5.92 -3.30
CA GLY A 81 17.46 -5.95 -4.66
C GLY A 81 17.60 -7.32 -5.33
N ALA A 82 17.32 -8.43 -4.63
CA ALA A 82 17.43 -9.78 -5.18
C ALA A 82 16.34 -10.12 -6.22
N ALA A 83 15.15 -9.52 -6.09
CA ALA A 83 14.04 -9.69 -7.01
C ALA A 83 13.61 -8.36 -7.65
N LYS A 84 13.35 -8.38 -8.95
CA LYS A 84 12.94 -7.20 -9.72
C LYS A 84 11.78 -7.53 -10.66
N LEU A 85 10.69 -6.79 -10.53
CA LEU A 85 9.56 -6.86 -11.45
C LEU A 85 9.78 -5.91 -12.62
N LEU A 86 9.75 -6.42 -13.86
CA LEU A 86 9.78 -5.58 -15.05
C LEU A 86 8.34 -5.43 -15.56
N VAL A 87 7.77 -4.26 -15.37
CA VAL A 87 6.45 -3.92 -15.90
C VAL A 87 6.65 -3.28 -17.27
N GLU A 88 6.24 -3.97 -18.32
CA GLU A 88 6.21 -3.42 -19.68
C GLU A 88 4.79 -2.98 -20.01
N ALA A 89 4.65 -1.80 -20.58
CA ALA A 89 3.38 -1.29 -21.07
C ALA A 89 3.53 -0.76 -22.49
N LYS A 90 2.49 -0.99 -23.27
CA LYS A 90 2.41 -0.61 -24.68
C LYS A 90 1.10 0.12 -24.93
N ASN A 91 1.22 1.28 -25.56
CA ASN A 91 0.11 2.00 -26.16
C ASN A 91 0.09 1.67 -27.65
N ASP A 92 -0.80 0.77 -28.06
CA ASP A 92 -0.90 0.35 -29.46
C ASP A 92 -1.34 1.51 -30.37
N MET A 93 -2.19 2.42 -29.88
CA MET A 93 -2.71 3.57 -30.64
C MET A 93 -1.64 4.64 -30.90
N LEU A 94 -0.75 4.86 -29.93
CA LEU A 94 0.34 5.84 -30.05
C LEU A 94 1.64 5.21 -30.55
N HIS A 95 1.66 3.89 -30.80
CA HIS A 95 2.87 3.10 -31.09
C HIS A 95 4.02 3.38 -30.11
N LYS A 96 3.69 3.60 -28.83
CA LYS A 96 4.67 3.85 -27.76
C LYS A 96 4.74 2.68 -26.82
N SER A 97 5.95 2.36 -26.35
CA SER A 97 6.17 1.35 -25.33
C SER A 97 7.14 1.89 -24.28
N GLY A 98 7.00 1.43 -23.05
CA GLY A 98 7.98 1.73 -22.02
C GLY A 98 7.99 0.67 -20.95
N GLN A 99 9.06 0.68 -20.16
CA GLN A 99 9.31 -0.34 -19.15
C GLN A 99 9.65 0.33 -17.83
N THR A 100 9.24 -0.28 -16.72
CA THR A 100 9.61 0.15 -15.38
C THR A 100 10.07 -1.04 -14.58
N VAL A 101 11.16 -0.87 -13.85
CA VAL A 101 11.69 -1.87 -12.94
C VAL A 101 11.24 -1.51 -11.53
N VAL A 102 10.54 -2.43 -10.86
CA VAL A 102 10.13 -2.31 -9.46
C VAL A 102 10.95 -3.33 -8.64
N PRO A 103 11.95 -2.88 -7.85
CA PRO A 103 12.62 -3.75 -6.89
C PRO A 103 11.64 -4.28 -5.85
N VAL A 104 11.80 -5.55 -5.48
CA VAL A 104 10.97 -6.26 -4.50
C VAL A 104 11.80 -6.60 -3.28
N MET A 105 11.26 -6.28 -2.10
CA MET A 105 11.85 -6.60 -0.81
C MET A 105 10.80 -7.14 0.14
N THR A 106 11.17 -8.10 0.99
CA THR A 106 10.31 -8.54 2.10
C THR A 106 10.66 -7.75 3.35
N VAL A 107 9.65 -7.20 4.02
CA VAL A 107 9.86 -6.52 5.30
C VAL A 107 9.48 -7.51 6.40
N PRO A 108 10.43 -8.09 7.15
CA PRO A 108 10.11 -8.96 8.28
C PRO A 108 9.03 -8.29 9.12
N VAL A 109 8.00 -9.03 9.52
CA VAL A 109 7.06 -8.52 10.54
C VAL A 109 7.94 -8.24 11.74
N ALA A 110 8.29 -6.96 11.91
CA ALA A 110 8.95 -6.52 13.12
C ALA A 110 7.99 -6.96 14.21
N GLU A 111 8.43 -7.92 15.01
CA GLU A 111 7.76 -8.36 16.21
C GLU A 111 7.23 -7.10 16.86
N SER A 112 5.90 -6.93 16.81
CA SER A 112 5.26 -5.78 17.39
C SER A 112 5.65 -5.87 18.84
N ALA A 113 6.64 -5.08 19.26
CA ALA A 113 6.91 -4.80 20.64
C ALA A 113 5.68 -4.02 21.09
N ALA A 114 4.59 -4.75 21.35
CA ALA A 114 3.53 -4.29 22.19
C ALA A 114 4.27 -3.78 23.43
N PRO A 115 4.17 -2.48 23.76
CA PRO A 115 4.75 -2.01 24.99
C PRO A 115 4.10 -2.86 26.07
N THR A 116 4.89 -3.69 26.76
CA THR A 116 4.49 -4.38 27.98
C THR A 116 4.31 -3.28 29.02
N ALA A 117 3.27 -2.47 28.86
CA ALA A 117 2.83 -1.49 29.81
C ALA A 117 2.25 -2.30 30.96
N LYS A 118 3.15 -2.67 31.88
CA LYS A 118 2.82 -3.08 33.25
C LYS A 118 1.71 -2.12 33.72
N PRO A 119 0.54 -2.60 34.14
CA PRO A 119 -0.55 -1.70 34.53
C PRO A 119 -0.01 -0.78 35.63
N PRO A 120 0.04 0.55 35.41
CA PRO A 120 0.45 1.44 36.46
C PRO A 120 -0.61 1.35 37.55
N GLY A 121 -0.14 1.00 38.76
CA GLY A 121 -0.96 0.94 39.95
C GLY A 121 -1.84 2.17 40.08
N ASP A 122 -3.04 1.90 40.60
CA ASP A 122 -4.15 2.80 40.88
C ASP A 122 -3.78 4.30 40.88
N LEU A 123 -4.01 4.97 39.75
CA LEU A 123 -3.96 6.42 39.65
C LEU A 123 -5.39 6.95 39.64
N GLY A 124 -5.68 7.76 40.66
CA GLY A 124 -7.00 8.28 41.00
C GLY A 124 -7.71 9.05 39.87
N PRO A 125 -9.01 9.34 40.07
CA PRO A 125 -9.95 9.71 39.00
C PRO A 125 -9.55 10.95 38.19
N ALA A 126 -8.82 11.91 38.79
CA ALA A 126 -8.40 13.13 38.10
C ALA A 126 -7.33 12.91 37.01
N LYS A 127 -6.48 11.88 37.14
CA LYS A 127 -5.41 11.59 36.15
C LYS A 127 -5.87 10.75 34.96
N ARG A 128 -7.02 10.07 35.08
CA ARG A 128 -7.61 9.26 33.99
C ARG A 128 -8.08 10.12 32.81
N TRP A 129 -8.58 11.33 33.09
CA TRP A 129 -9.06 12.25 32.07
C TRP A 129 -7.95 12.90 31.23
N ALA A 130 -6.78 13.16 31.82
CA ALA A 130 -5.65 13.75 31.10
C ALA A 130 -5.07 12.80 30.03
N ILE A 131 -5.08 11.49 30.30
CA ILE A 131 -4.57 10.47 29.37
C ILE A 131 -5.55 10.26 28.20
N ALA A 132 -6.86 10.35 28.46
CA ALA A 132 -7.88 10.26 27.41
C ALA A 132 -7.75 11.42 26.40
N LEU A 133 -7.49 12.65 26.87
CA LEU A 133 -7.30 13.82 26.00
C LEU A 133 -6.02 13.78 25.18
N ALA A 134 -4.92 13.23 25.72
CA ALA A 134 -3.67 13.07 24.98
C ALA A 134 -3.78 12.04 23.83
N SER A 135 -4.64 11.04 23.98
CA SER A 135 -4.85 9.98 22.98
C SER A 135 -5.55 10.48 21.71
N VAL A 136 -6.37 11.53 21.82
CA VAL A 136 -7.08 12.13 20.67
C VAL A 136 -6.13 12.98 19.81
N ALA A 137 -5.12 13.62 20.42
CA ALA A 137 -4.18 14.49 19.70
C ALA A 137 -3.18 13.73 18.80
N VAL A 138 -2.83 12.49 19.16
CA VAL A 138 -1.90 11.65 18.38
C VAL A 138 -2.58 11.04 17.15
N LEU A 139 -3.90 10.82 17.18
CA LEU A 139 -4.64 10.36 16.00
C LEU A 139 -4.84 11.45 14.93
N SER A 140 -4.74 12.73 15.29
CA SER A 140 -4.99 13.86 14.39
C SER A 140 -3.80 14.27 13.51
N SER A 141 -2.60 13.75 13.73
CA SER A 141 -1.39 14.23 13.02
C SER A 141 -0.99 13.41 11.78
N GLY A 142 -1.66 12.28 11.49
CA GLY A 142 -1.26 11.36 10.41
C GLY A 142 -2.24 11.15 9.24
N LEU A 143 -3.48 11.65 9.33
CA LEU A 143 -4.57 11.33 8.38
C LEU A 143 -5.30 12.59 7.89
N LEU A 144 -4.55 13.55 7.37
CA LEU A 144 -5.10 14.83 6.89
C LEU A 144 -5.63 14.81 5.44
N SER A 145 -5.79 13.65 4.80
CA SER A 145 -6.44 13.59 3.48
C SER A 145 -7.10 12.24 3.19
N SER A 146 -8.23 11.94 3.85
CA SER A 146 -9.16 10.96 3.28
C SER A 146 -10.58 11.16 3.82
N PRO A 147 -11.62 10.83 3.02
CA PRO A 147 -13.01 10.77 3.49
C PRO A 147 -13.21 9.82 4.69
N PHE A 148 -12.20 9.01 5.02
CA PHE A 148 -12.15 8.14 6.18
C PHE A 148 -12.17 8.93 7.50
N LEU A 149 -11.53 10.11 7.56
CA LEU A 149 -11.51 10.94 8.77
C LEU A 149 -12.91 11.45 9.12
N SER A 150 -13.69 11.85 8.11
CA SER A 150 -15.07 12.34 8.30
C SER A 150 -15.98 11.27 8.88
N VAL A 151 -15.83 10.02 8.44
CA VAL A 151 -16.61 8.87 8.94
C VAL A 151 -16.24 8.58 10.40
N TRP A 152 -14.96 8.62 10.76
CA TRP A 152 -14.52 8.39 12.13
C TRP A 152 -14.92 9.51 13.08
N ILE A 153 -14.88 10.78 12.64
CA ILE A 153 -15.37 11.91 13.43
C ILE A 153 -16.88 11.77 13.68
N ALA A 154 -17.66 11.44 12.64
CA ALA A 154 -19.10 11.23 12.80
C ALA A 154 -19.42 10.07 13.74
N PHE A 155 -18.68 8.96 13.64
CA PHE A 155 -18.81 7.81 14.55
C PHE A 155 -18.49 8.18 16.00
N LEU A 156 -17.40 8.93 16.23
CA LEU A 156 -16.99 9.35 17.58
C LEU A 156 -18.00 10.33 18.20
N ILE A 157 -18.55 11.26 17.43
CA ILE A 157 -19.61 12.17 17.90
C ILE A 157 -20.87 11.37 18.27
N GLY A 158 -21.27 10.41 17.44
CA GLY A 158 -22.42 9.55 17.72
C GLY A 158 -22.22 8.69 18.97
N ALA A 159 -21.04 8.10 19.14
CA ALA A 159 -20.70 7.31 20.33
C ALA A 159 -20.69 8.17 21.60
N PHE A 160 -20.18 9.41 21.52
CA PHE A 160 -20.17 10.32 22.67
C PHE A 160 -21.59 10.77 23.06
N ALA A 161 -22.44 11.08 22.07
CA ALA A 161 -23.84 11.41 22.32
C ALA A 161 -24.62 10.24 22.96
N ALA A 162 -24.31 8.99 22.58
CA ALA A 162 -24.91 7.81 23.17
C ALA A 162 -24.50 7.61 24.64
N ILE A 163 -23.23 7.89 24.99
CA ILE A 163 -22.73 7.79 26.36
C ILE A 163 -23.33 8.89 27.26
N VAL A 164 -23.46 10.11 26.75
CA VAL A 164 -24.01 11.25 27.53
C VAL A 164 -25.53 11.11 27.74
N ASN A 165 -26.23 10.39 26.86
CA ASN A 165 -27.67 10.14 26.97
C ASN A 165 -28.04 8.81 27.65
N GLN A 166 -27.10 8.08 28.25
CA GLN A 166 -27.46 6.97 29.14
C GLN A 166 -27.88 7.53 30.51
N PRO A 167 -29.14 7.30 30.94
CA PRO A 167 -29.63 7.76 32.24
C PRO A 167 -28.96 7.04 33.42
#